data_AF-A0A7J4S4A5-F1
#
_entry.id   AF-A0A7J4S4A5-F1
#
_cell.length_a   1.000
_cell.length_b   1.000
_cell.length_c   1.000
_cell.angle_alpha   90.00
_cell.angle_beta   90.00
_cell.angle_gamma   90.00
#
_symmetry.space_group_name_H-M   'P 1'
#
loop_
_entity.id
_entity.type
_entity.pdbx_description
1 polymer ?
#
loop_
_entity_poly.entity_id
_entity_poly.type
_entity_poly.pdbx_seq_one_letter_code
_entity_poly.pdbx_strand_id
1 'polypeptide(L)'
;MTVPDGRTGIDFLLLMEDYQGSYTEAFRAAPELQEASYEESAKRLFSRSIYYGDAYVNGLASRGFTADQVVPACRPLQFKWARAHGLWNPSDWIGRIPLDARPVLFSKQVTDQLTLSRILIEQIAGRRPKIVWLFSGIRVTAREVRAWRRHAEHVMLWWSCPLVDGFPYERFDLILSSIPSLVRHFEDRGIRAAHLSHAFDRRICDRIPSLEARIPRVAFVGNLAPNYGDRIAFLDALSRHVPIDFYGHGEQYLPED
;
A
#
# COMPACT_ATOMS: atom_id res chain seq x y z
N MET A 1 -17.80 -7.71 -16.15
CA MET A 1 -18.49 -8.62 -15.22
C MET A 1 -19.67 -7.86 -14.65
N THR A 2 -20.88 -8.12 -15.12
CA THR A 2 -22.10 -7.41 -14.69
C THR A 2 -22.63 -8.05 -13.42
N VAL A 3 -22.68 -7.27 -12.34
CA VAL A 3 -23.27 -7.70 -11.06
C VAL A 3 -24.80 -7.74 -11.21
N PRO A 4 -25.53 -8.73 -10.65
CA PRO A 4 -26.92 -9.01 -11.01
C PRO A 4 -27.97 -7.98 -10.56
N ASP A 5 -27.58 -6.86 -9.94
CA ASP A 5 -28.47 -6.03 -9.13
C ASP A 5 -28.68 -4.60 -9.66
N GLY A 6 -28.36 -4.34 -10.94
CA GLY A 6 -28.47 -2.99 -11.54
C GLY A 6 -27.54 -1.93 -10.91
N ARG A 7 -26.72 -2.30 -9.92
CA ARG A 7 -25.74 -1.44 -9.25
C ARG A 7 -24.52 -1.24 -10.15
N THR A 8 -24.30 0.01 -10.58
CA THR A 8 -23.19 0.40 -11.47
C THR A 8 -21.93 0.83 -10.70
N GLY A 9 -21.48 0.05 -9.70
CA GLY A 9 -20.32 0.39 -8.85
C GLY A 9 -19.82 -0.77 -8.00
N ILE A 10 -18.73 -0.57 -7.27
CA ILE A 10 -18.13 -1.55 -6.35
C ILE A 10 -18.39 -1.21 -4.88
N ASP A 11 -18.30 -2.18 -3.97
CA ASP A 11 -18.48 -1.93 -2.54
C ASP A 11 -17.23 -1.28 -1.93
N PHE A 12 -16.04 -1.78 -2.26
CA PHE A 12 -14.77 -1.29 -1.70
C PHE A 12 -13.74 -0.95 -2.78
N LEU A 13 -13.13 0.23 -2.67
CA LEU A 13 -11.89 0.57 -3.35
C LEU A 13 -10.78 0.77 -2.32
N LEU A 14 -9.79 -0.11 -2.33
CA LEU A 14 -8.67 -0.08 -1.40
C LEU A 14 -7.54 0.77 -2.00
N LEU A 15 -7.09 1.76 -1.24
CA LEU A 15 -5.93 2.57 -1.57
C LEU A 15 -4.75 1.99 -0.77
N MET A 16 -3.98 1.16 -1.46
CA MET A 16 -2.87 0.39 -0.88
C MET A 16 -1.57 1.20 -0.95
N GLU A 17 -0.80 1.18 0.12
CA GLU A 17 0.51 1.83 0.14
C GLU A 17 1.52 1.06 -0.73
N ASP A 18 2.43 1.79 -1.36
CA ASP A 18 3.62 1.22 -1.99
C ASP A 18 4.72 1.07 -0.94
N TYR A 19 4.56 0.09 -0.04
CA TYR A 19 5.44 -0.07 1.11
C TYR A 19 6.89 -0.23 0.65
N GLN A 20 7.74 0.73 1.03
CA GLN A 20 9.14 0.83 0.62
C GLN A 20 9.37 0.77 -0.91
N GLY A 21 8.37 1.11 -1.72
CA GLY A 21 8.47 1.05 -3.18
C GLY A 21 8.37 -0.36 -3.78
N SER A 22 8.03 -1.37 -2.97
CA SER A 22 8.02 -2.78 -3.38
C SER A 22 7.14 -3.07 -4.61
N TYR A 23 5.99 -2.42 -4.77
CA TYR A 23 5.16 -2.56 -5.96
C TYR A 23 5.79 -1.88 -7.17
N THR A 24 6.37 -0.69 -6.99
CA THR A 24 7.10 0.02 -8.06
C THR A 24 8.29 -0.79 -8.55
N GLU A 25 9.08 -1.36 -7.65
CA GLU A 25 10.24 -2.18 -7.98
C GLU A 25 9.82 -3.46 -8.71
N ALA A 26 8.83 -4.18 -8.18
CA ALA A 26 8.30 -5.38 -8.82
C ALA A 26 7.72 -5.12 -10.22
N PHE A 27 7.09 -3.95 -10.43
CA PHE A 27 6.64 -3.54 -11.75
C PHE A 27 7.80 -3.28 -12.71
N ARG A 28 8.85 -2.59 -12.26
CA ARG A 28 10.03 -2.27 -13.09
C ARG A 28 10.84 -3.51 -13.45
N ALA A 29 10.97 -4.45 -12.52
CA ALA A 29 11.73 -5.68 -12.71
C ALA A 29 11.06 -6.70 -13.66
N ALA A 30 9.82 -6.43 -14.10
CA ALA A 30 8.99 -7.38 -14.83
C ALA A 30 8.58 -6.81 -16.20
N PRO A 31 9.34 -7.07 -17.28
CA PRO A 31 9.04 -6.58 -18.63
C PRO A 31 7.63 -6.93 -19.10
N GLU A 32 7.13 -8.12 -18.74
CA GLU A 32 5.78 -8.57 -19.09
C GLU A 32 4.68 -7.69 -18.47
N LEU A 33 4.95 -7.04 -17.33
CA LEU A 33 4.03 -6.06 -16.74
C LEU A 33 4.09 -4.72 -17.46
N GLN A 34 5.18 -4.38 -18.13
CA GLN A 34 5.31 -3.13 -18.86
C GLN A 34 4.56 -3.18 -20.19
N GLU A 35 4.54 -4.33 -20.85
CA GLU A 35 3.90 -4.57 -22.15
C GLU A 35 2.38 -4.84 -22.07
N ALA A 36 1.89 -5.41 -20.96
CA ALA A 36 0.48 -5.77 -20.80
C ALA A 36 -0.47 -4.55 -20.79
N SER A 37 -1.80 -4.73 -20.75
CA SER A 37 -2.72 -3.61 -20.45
C SER A 37 -2.58 -3.18 -18.98
N TYR A 38 -3.15 -2.03 -18.59
CA TYR A 38 -3.18 -1.65 -17.17
C TYR A 38 -3.85 -2.74 -16.31
N GLU A 39 -4.99 -3.25 -16.76
CA GLU A 39 -5.82 -4.21 -16.02
C GLU A 39 -5.04 -5.50 -15.78
N GLU A 40 -4.36 -5.99 -16.82
CA GLU A 40 -3.55 -7.20 -16.73
C GLU A 40 -2.30 -6.97 -15.88
N SER A 41 -1.63 -5.82 -16.02
CA SER A 41 -0.51 -5.43 -15.16
C SER A 41 -0.91 -5.38 -13.69
N ALA A 42 -2.01 -4.71 -13.37
CA ALA A 42 -2.51 -4.55 -12.01
C ALA A 42 -2.88 -5.91 -11.41
N LYS A 43 -3.65 -6.73 -12.14
CA LYS A 43 -4.03 -8.08 -11.71
C LYS A 43 -2.81 -8.95 -11.42
N ARG A 44 -1.83 -8.99 -12.32
CA ARG A 44 -0.60 -9.79 -12.15
C ARG A 44 0.30 -9.25 -11.04
N LEU A 45 0.35 -7.93 -10.86
CA LEU A 45 1.17 -7.32 -9.82
C LEU A 45 0.57 -7.59 -8.43
N PHE A 46 -0.74 -7.43 -8.28
CA PHE A 46 -1.43 -7.61 -7.00
C PHE A 46 -1.56 -9.08 -6.57
N SER A 47 -1.54 -10.03 -7.51
CA SER A 47 -1.51 -11.46 -7.17
C SER A 47 -0.17 -11.95 -6.62
N ARG A 48 0.89 -11.14 -6.70
CA ARG A 48 2.20 -11.46 -6.10
C ARG A 48 2.12 -11.36 -4.58
N SER A 49 2.91 -12.17 -3.89
CA SER A 49 3.06 -12.14 -2.42
C SER A 49 3.95 -10.97 -1.97
N ILE A 50 3.59 -9.75 -2.37
CA ILE A 50 4.30 -8.52 -2.02
C ILE A 50 3.42 -7.73 -1.06
N TYR A 51 3.94 -7.45 0.13
CA TYR A 51 3.20 -6.74 1.18
C TYR A 51 1.83 -7.40 1.44
N TYR A 52 0.72 -6.69 1.22
CA TYR A 52 -0.63 -7.27 1.35
C TYR A 52 -1.13 -8.02 0.10
N GLY A 53 -0.48 -7.90 -1.06
CA GLY A 53 -0.96 -8.44 -2.34
C GLY A 53 -2.44 -8.12 -2.58
N ASP A 54 -3.21 -9.14 -2.94
CA ASP A 54 -4.66 -9.11 -3.13
C ASP A 54 -5.44 -9.67 -1.91
N ALA A 55 -4.79 -9.83 -0.76
CA ALA A 55 -5.36 -10.54 0.40
C ALA A 55 -6.66 -9.89 0.91
N TYR A 56 -6.71 -8.56 1.01
CA TYR A 56 -7.91 -7.85 1.45
C TYR A 56 -9.04 -7.91 0.41
N VAL A 57 -8.72 -7.75 -0.88
CA VAL A 57 -9.70 -7.86 -1.97
C VAL A 57 -10.32 -9.24 -1.96
N ASN A 58 -9.51 -10.30 -1.86
CA ASN A 58 -10.01 -11.67 -1.74
C ASN A 58 -10.81 -11.90 -0.45
N GLY A 59 -10.35 -11.35 0.68
CA GLY A 59 -11.03 -11.44 1.97
C GLY A 59 -12.42 -10.79 1.96
N LEU A 60 -12.59 -9.69 1.23
CA LEU A 60 -13.88 -9.03 1.01
C LEU A 60 -14.75 -9.80 0.02
N ALA A 61 -14.18 -10.25 -1.09
CA ALA A 61 -14.87 -11.05 -2.10
C ALA A 61 -15.47 -12.35 -1.51
N SER A 62 -14.71 -13.04 -0.66
CA SER A 62 -15.20 -14.25 0.05
C SER A 62 -16.39 -14.00 0.99
N ARG A 63 -16.69 -12.73 1.31
CA ARG A 63 -17.85 -12.31 2.11
C ARG A 63 -18.98 -11.71 1.28
N GLY A 64 -18.88 -11.80 -0.05
CA GLY A 64 -19.91 -11.31 -0.98
C GLY A 64 -19.79 -9.84 -1.34
N PHE A 65 -18.69 -9.17 -0.97
CA PHE A 65 -18.44 -7.78 -1.38
C PHE A 65 -17.67 -7.71 -2.69
N THR A 66 -18.02 -6.75 -3.52
CA THR A 66 -17.21 -6.37 -4.68
C THR A 66 -16.09 -5.44 -4.24
N ALA A 67 -14.84 -5.80 -4.53
CA ALA A 67 -13.68 -5.03 -4.12
C ALA A 67 -12.66 -4.91 -5.26
N ASP A 68 -11.99 -3.78 -5.32
CA ASP A 68 -10.81 -3.54 -6.16
C ASP A 68 -9.76 -2.78 -5.35
N GLN A 69 -8.53 -2.73 -5.84
CA GLN A 69 -7.44 -2.02 -5.20
C GLN A 69 -6.61 -1.20 -6.19
N VAL A 70 -6.03 -0.12 -5.69
CA VAL A 70 -5.05 0.70 -6.40
C VAL A 70 -3.86 0.98 -5.49
N VAL A 71 -2.68 1.15 -6.07
CA VAL A 71 -1.47 1.58 -5.35
C VAL A 71 -1.13 2.98 -5.84
N PRO A 72 -1.62 4.06 -5.19
CA PRO A 72 -1.51 5.43 -5.72
C PRO A 72 -0.07 5.89 -5.90
N ALA A 73 0.85 5.40 -5.07
CA ALA A 73 2.27 5.75 -5.13
C ALA A 73 3.05 4.96 -6.21
N CYS A 74 2.48 3.89 -6.78
CA CYS A 74 3.12 3.11 -7.85
C CYS A 74 3.04 3.86 -9.19
N ARG A 75 3.92 4.86 -9.35
CA ARG A 75 3.89 5.81 -10.47
C ARG A 75 3.82 5.15 -11.85
N PRO A 76 4.64 4.12 -12.17
CA PRO A 76 4.59 3.49 -13.49
C PRO A 76 3.21 2.91 -13.80
N LEU A 77 2.56 2.29 -12.81
CA LEU A 77 1.23 1.72 -12.95
C LEU A 77 0.16 2.81 -13.08
N GLN A 78 0.27 3.90 -12.33
CA GLN A 78 -0.67 5.03 -12.40
C GLN A 78 -0.61 5.76 -13.75
N PHE A 79 0.59 6.02 -14.27
CA PHE A 79 0.72 6.63 -15.60
C PHE A 79 0.30 5.69 -16.72
N LYS A 80 0.49 4.38 -16.53
CA LYS A 80 -0.07 3.38 -17.46
C LYS A 80 -1.60 3.45 -17.49
N TRP A 81 -2.25 3.55 -16.32
CA TRP A 81 -3.69 3.76 -16.25
C TRP A 81 -4.14 5.05 -16.96
N ALA A 82 -3.45 6.16 -16.66
CA ALA A 82 -3.76 7.48 -17.21
C ALA A 82 -3.76 7.47 -18.75
N ARG A 83 -2.72 6.87 -19.35
CA ARG A 83 -2.61 6.73 -20.81
C ARG A 83 -3.76 5.90 -21.41
N ALA A 84 -4.13 4.81 -20.76
CA ALA A 84 -5.25 3.97 -21.21
C ALA A 84 -6.61 4.69 -21.15
N HIS A 85 -6.73 5.73 -20.32
CA HIS A 85 -7.96 6.50 -20.11
C HIS A 85 -7.92 7.91 -20.70
N GLY A 86 -6.93 8.21 -21.55
CA GLY A 86 -6.82 9.52 -22.23
C GLY A 86 -6.55 10.70 -21.28
N LEU A 87 -6.06 10.46 -20.07
CA LEU A 87 -5.68 11.51 -19.15
C LEU A 87 -4.28 12.03 -19.50
N TRP A 88 -4.18 13.36 -19.65
CA TRP A 88 -2.92 14.02 -19.93
C TRP A 88 -1.88 13.76 -18.83
N ASN A 89 -0.68 13.33 -19.23
CA ASN A 89 0.45 13.06 -18.36
C ASN A 89 1.58 14.08 -18.61
N PRO A 90 1.81 15.05 -17.71
CA PRO A 90 2.88 16.04 -17.84
C PRO A 90 4.28 15.41 -17.95
N SER A 91 4.50 14.25 -17.33
CA SER A 91 5.79 13.56 -17.33
C SER A 91 6.23 13.14 -18.74
N ASP A 92 5.28 12.90 -19.66
CA ASP A 92 5.55 12.55 -21.07
C ASP A 92 6.09 13.76 -21.87
N TRP A 93 5.78 14.98 -21.44
CA TRP A 93 6.29 16.21 -22.04
C TRP A 93 7.59 16.68 -21.39
N ILE A 94 7.68 16.64 -20.05
CA ILE A 94 8.88 17.04 -19.30
C ILE A 94 10.06 16.10 -19.57
N GLY A 95 9.81 14.81 -19.80
CA GLY A 95 10.85 13.84 -20.18
C GLY A 95 11.51 14.10 -21.54
N ARG A 96 10.99 15.04 -22.33
CA ARG A 96 11.57 15.50 -23.60
C ARG A 96 12.45 16.75 -23.44
N ILE A 97 12.53 17.30 -22.23
CA ILE A 97 13.37 18.47 -21.91
C ILE A 97 14.76 17.98 -21.48
N PRO A 98 15.86 18.53 -22.04
CA PRO A 98 17.23 18.16 -21.68
C PRO A 98 17.52 18.23 -20.17
N LEU A 99 18.25 17.23 -19.65
CA LEU A 99 18.53 16.99 -18.22
C LEU A 99 19.36 18.10 -17.52
N ASP A 100 20.00 18.96 -18.30
CA ASP A 100 20.85 20.08 -17.89
C ASP A 100 20.05 21.29 -17.35
N ALA A 101 18.72 21.29 -17.48
CA ALA A 101 17.85 22.29 -16.86
C ALA A 101 17.49 21.92 -15.40
N ARG A 102 18.42 22.18 -14.46
CA ARG A 102 18.25 21.94 -13.00
C ARG A 102 16.93 22.45 -12.35
N PRO A 103 16.26 23.54 -12.78
CA PRO A 103 14.95 23.93 -12.22
C PRO A 103 13.79 22.98 -12.58
N VAL A 104 13.98 22.06 -13.54
CA VAL A 104 12.93 21.13 -14.01
C VAL A 104 12.67 19.97 -13.02
N LEU A 105 13.63 19.62 -12.17
CA LEU A 105 13.48 18.51 -11.21
C LEU A 105 12.52 18.84 -10.05
N PHE A 106 12.57 20.07 -9.53
CA PHE A 106 11.64 20.52 -8.48
C PHE A 106 10.20 20.68 -9.01
N SER A 107 10.04 21.22 -10.23
CA SER A 107 8.72 21.31 -10.85
C SER A 107 8.13 19.92 -11.15
N LYS A 108 8.97 18.95 -11.53
CA LYS A 108 8.54 17.57 -11.81
C LYS A 108 7.91 16.89 -10.59
N GLN A 109 8.49 17.02 -9.39
CA GLN A 109 7.95 16.35 -8.20
C GLN A 109 6.57 16.87 -7.79
N VAL A 110 6.38 18.19 -7.78
CA VAL A 110 5.09 18.83 -7.46
C VAL A 110 4.05 18.49 -8.53
N THR A 111 4.45 18.56 -9.81
CA THR A 111 3.58 18.24 -10.95
C THR A 111 3.13 16.78 -10.93
N ASP A 112 4.05 15.86 -10.60
CA ASP A 112 3.73 14.44 -10.48
C ASP A 112 2.73 14.20 -9.34
N GLN A 113 2.89 14.83 -8.17
CA GLN A 113 1.95 14.63 -7.06
C GLN A 113 0.53 15.11 -7.39
N LEU A 114 0.40 16.28 -8.03
CA LEU A 114 -0.90 16.77 -8.50
C LEU A 114 -1.51 15.85 -9.56
N THR A 115 -0.68 15.31 -10.45
CA THR A 115 -1.11 14.37 -11.49
C THR A 115 -1.60 13.05 -10.89
N LEU A 116 -0.85 12.48 -9.94
CA LEU A 116 -1.24 11.25 -9.24
C LEU A 116 -2.54 11.45 -8.45
N SER A 117 -2.69 12.60 -7.80
CA SER A 117 -3.93 12.96 -7.10
C SER A 117 -5.13 13.01 -8.06
N ARG A 118 -4.96 13.63 -9.24
CA ARG A 118 -5.98 13.64 -10.29
C ARG A 118 -6.30 12.25 -10.80
N ILE A 119 -5.28 11.44 -11.12
CA ILE A 119 -5.45 10.05 -11.56
C ILE A 119 -6.28 9.27 -10.53
N LEU A 120 -5.95 9.38 -9.25
CA LEU A 120 -6.66 8.71 -8.18
C LEU A 120 -8.13 9.16 -8.09
N ILE A 121 -8.40 10.47 -8.20
CA ILE A 121 -9.78 10.98 -8.21
C ILE A 121 -10.58 10.39 -9.38
N GLU A 122 -9.99 10.34 -10.58
CA GLU A 122 -10.63 9.74 -11.76
C GLU A 122 -10.82 8.23 -11.61
N GLN A 123 -9.87 7.52 -10.98
CA GLN A 123 -10.01 6.10 -10.66
C GLN A 123 -11.16 5.83 -9.69
N ILE A 124 -11.32 6.67 -8.66
CA ILE A 124 -12.44 6.60 -7.72
C ILE A 124 -13.75 6.92 -8.46
N ALA A 125 -13.77 7.97 -9.27
CA ALA A 125 -14.96 8.38 -10.03
C ALA A 125 -15.43 7.30 -11.03
N GLY A 126 -14.51 6.66 -11.75
CA GLY A 126 -14.81 5.60 -12.70
C GLY A 126 -15.30 4.31 -12.05
N ARG A 127 -14.85 4.01 -10.83
CA ARG A 127 -15.25 2.80 -10.08
C ARG A 127 -16.51 2.98 -9.25
N ARG A 128 -16.84 4.22 -8.87
CA ARG A 128 -17.99 4.57 -8.01
C ARG A 128 -18.07 3.67 -6.77
N PRO A 129 -17.01 3.59 -5.95
CA PRO A 129 -17.02 2.73 -4.78
C PRO A 129 -17.97 3.25 -3.71
N LYS A 130 -18.68 2.38 -2.99
CA LYS A 130 -19.38 2.81 -1.77
C LYS A 130 -18.38 3.26 -0.71
N ILE A 131 -17.30 2.50 -0.54
CA ILE A 131 -16.28 2.74 0.48
C ILE A 131 -14.91 2.89 -0.19
N VAL A 132 -14.26 4.03 0.05
CA VAL A 132 -12.82 4.19 -0.20
C VAL A 132 -12.08 3.87 1.10
N TRP A 133 -11.17 2.89 1.07
CA TRP A 133 -10.40 2.48 2.24
C TRP A 133 -8.92 2.78 2.08
N LEU A 134 -8.43 3.78 2.81
CA LEU A 134 -7.05 4.28 2.77
C LEU A 134 -6.14 3.55 3.76
N PHE A 135 -4.91 3.19 3.35
CA PHE A 135 -3.87 2.64 4.23
C PHE A 135 -2.83 3.71 4.63
N SER A 136 -2.27 3.57 5.85
CA SER A 136 -1.46 4.57 6.56
C SER A 136 -0.25 5.15 5.83
N GLY A 137 0.35 4.43 4.87
CA GLY A 137 1.52 4.89 4.12
C GLY A 137 1.20 5.84 2.96
N ILE A 138 -0.07 6.16 2.74
CA ILE A 138 -0.48 7.12 1.71
C ILE A 138 -0.68 8.50 2.33
N ARG A 139 0.07 9.48 1.81
CA ARG A 139 -0.09 10.89 2.21
C ARG A 139 -1.31 11.47 1.52
N VAL A 140 -2.19 12.10 2.31
CA VAL A 140 -3.43 12.72 1.81
C VAL A 140 -3.69 14.03 2.53
N THR A 141 -4.38 14.92 1.83
CA THR A 141 -4.87 16.20 2.36
C THR A 141 -6.37 16.14 2.61
N ALA A 142 -6.88 17.02 3.48
CA ALA A 142 -8.33 17.15 3.68
C ALA A 142 -9.08 17.50 2.37
N ARG A 143 -8.41 18.19 1.43
CA ARG A 143 -8.97 18.50 0.11
C ARG A 143 -9.17 17.26 -0.74
N GLU A 144 -8.21 16.33 -0.72
CA GLU A 144 -8.30 15.06 -1.46
C GLU A 144 -9.41 14.18 -0.91
N VAL A 145 -9.48 14.00 0.42
CA VAL A 145 -10.56 13.24 1.06
C VAL A 145 -11.94 13.83 0.70
N ARG A 146 -12.08 15.17 0.69
CA ARG A 146 -13.32 15.83 0.23
C ARG A 146 -13.62 15.58 -1.25
N ALA A 147 -12.61 15.48 -2.11
CA ALA A 147 -12.82 15.17 -3.52
C ALA A 147 -13.30 13.72 -3.71
N TRP A 148 -12.75 12.77 -2.97
CA TRP A 148 -13.15 11.37 -3.01
C TRP A 148 -14.60 11.16 -2.59
N ARG A 149 -15.06 11.91 -1.58
CA ARG A 149 -16.46 11.90 -1.10
C ARG A 149 -17.49 12.36 -2.14
N ARG A 150 -17.07 12.96 -3.25
CA ARG A 150 -17.99 13.26 -4.38
C ARG A 150 -18.37 12.01 -5.18
N HIS A 151 -17.62 10.93 -4.99
CA HIS A 151 -17.70 9.71 -5.78
C HIS A 151 -17.80 8.44 -4.91
N ALA A 152 -17.83 8.60 -3.58
CA ALA A 152 -17.94 7.53 -2.60
C ALA A 152 -18.82 7.94 -1.42
N GLU A 153 -19.54 6.98 -0.85
CA GLU A 153 -20.45 7.20 0.29
C GLU A 153 -19.64 7.35 1.59
N HIS A 154 -18.60 6.54 1.75
CA HIS A 154 -17.75 6.52 2.93
C HIS A 154 -16.26 6.49 2.59
N VAL A 155 -15.45 7.08 3.49
CA VAL A 155 -13.99 7.02 3.45
C VAL A 155 -13.47 6.50 4.78
N MET A 156 -12.79 5.37 4.74
CA MET A 156 -12.21 4.68 5.89
C MET A 156 -10.70 4.80 5.91
N LEU A 157 -10.11 4.72 7.10
CA LEU A 157 -8.66 4.73 7.29
C LEU A 157 -8.22 3.45 8.01
N TRP A 158 -7.16 2.81 7.52
CA TRP A 158 -6.33 1.90 8.29
C TRP A 158 -5.12 2.64 8.85
N TRP A 159 -4.95 2.66 10.17
CA TRP A 159 -3.84 3.34 10.84
C TRP A 159 -3.26 2.52 12.00
N SER A 160 -2.05 2.00 11.82
CA SER A 160 -1.34 1.20 12.84
C SER A 160 0.13 1.60 12.97
N CYS A 161 0.39 2.90 12.89
CA CYS A 161 1.71 3.51 13.01
C CYS A 161 1.63 4.81 13.85
N PRO A 162 2.77 5.45 14.22
CA PRO A 162 2.75 6.72 14.94
C PRO A 162 1.89 7.77 14.24
N LEU A 163 1.26 8.65 15.03
CA LEU A 163 0.46 9.75 14.50
C LEU A 163 1.36 10.75 13.75
N VAL A 164 0.80 11.37 12.72
CA VAL A 164 1.48 12.36 11.88
C VAL A 164 0.74 13.69 12.00
N ASP A 165 1.48 14.72 12.42
CA ASP A 165 0.94 16.08 12.51
C ASP A 165 0.43 16.58 11.16
N GLY A 166 -0.75 17.20 11.18
CA GLY A 166 -1.41 17.73 9.99
C GLY A 166 -2.11 16.69 9.11
N PHE A 167 -2.07 15.40 9.46
CA PHE A 167 -2.88 14.40 8.78
C PHE A 167 -4.38 14.56 9.14
N PRO A 168 -5.30 14.52 8.16
CA PRO A 168 -6.70 14.91 8.36
C PRO A 168 -7.56 13.77 8.95
N TYR A 169 -7.20 13.26 10.13
CA TYR A 169 -7.86 12.12 10.78
C TYR A 169 -9.37 12.32 10.95
N GLU A 170 -9.81 13.55 11.21
CA GLU A 170 -11.20 13.93 11.43
C GLU A 170 -12.08 13.86 10.17
N ARG A 171 -11.48 13.59 8.99
CA ARG A 171 -12.19 13.50 7.71
C ARG A 171 -12.62 12.09 7.34
N PHE A 172 -12.22 11.09 8.12
CA PHE A 172 -12.57 9.69 7.91
C PHE A 172 -13.82 9.30 8.69
N ASP A 173 -14.66 8.48 8.08
CA ASP A 173 -15.89 7.98 8.70
C ASP A 173 -15.59 6.94 9.78
N LEU A 174 -14.52 6.17 9.62
CA LEU A 174 -14.07 5.14 10.55
C LEU A 174 -12.55 4.96 10.42
N ILE A 175 -11.86 4.90 11.55
CA ILE A 175 -10.44 4.54 11.64
C ILE A 175 -10.31 3.12 12.21
N LEU A 176 -9.63 2.25 11.49
CA LEU A 176 -9.29 0.89 11.91
C LEU A 176 -7.83 0.84 12.36
N SER A 177 -7.58 0.22 13.51
CA SER A 177 -6.21 0.05 14.02
C SER A 177 -6.02 -1.31 14.67
N SER A 178 -4.83 -1.89 14.48
CA SER A 178 -4.38 -3.07 15.25
C SER A 178 -3.80 -2.70 16.62
N ILE A 179 -3.69 -1.40 16.94
CA ILE A 179 -3.11 -0.89 18.18
C ILE A 179 -4.24 -0.37 19.10
N PRO A 180 -4.59 -1.08 20.19
CA PRO A 180 -5.72 -0.68 21.05
C PRO A 180 -5.60 0.71 21.66
N SER A 181 -4.37 1.18 21.94
CA SER A 181 -4.16 2.54 22.45
C SER A 181 -4.45 3.62 21.41
N LEU A 182 -4.26 3.35 20.11
CA LEU A 182 -4.66 4.27 19.04
C LEU A 182 -6.18 4.33 18.87
N VAL A 183 -6.87 3.20 19.01
CA VAL A 183 -8.35 3.19 18.99
C VAL A 183 -8.89 4.12 20.07
N ARG A 184 -8.46 3.93 21.32
CA ARG A 184 -8.83 4.81 22.44
C ARG A 184 -8.49 6.27 22.17
N HIS A 185 -7.27 6.54 21.65
CA HIS A 185 -6.84 7.90 21.32
C HIS A 185 -7.81 8.63 20.36
N PHE A 186 -8.34 7.93 19.35
CA PHE A 186 -9.29 8.48 18.40
C PHE A 186 -10.69 8.62 19.00
N GLU A 187 -11.16 7.62 19.76
CA GLU A 187 -12.45 7.67 20.46
C GLU A 187 -12.53 8.83 21.46
N ASP A 188 -11.47 9.06 22.24
CA ASP A 188 -11.35 10.18 23.18
C ASP A 188 -11.45 11.56 22.50
N ARG A 189 -11.24 11.61 21.18
CA ARG A 189 -11.35 12.82 20.33
C ARG A 189 -12.67 12.88 19.56
N GLY A 190 -13.60 11.97 19.84
CA GLY A 190 -14.88 11.88 19.14
C GLY A 190 -14.77 11.36 17.70
N ILE A 191 -13.65 10.74 17.34
CA ILE A 191 -13.45 10.12 16.03
C ILE A 191 -13.84 8.65 16.15
N ARG A 192 -14.72 8.17 15.25
CA ARG A 192 -15.11 6.76 15.23
C ARG A 192 -13.90 5.90 14.89
N ALA A 193 -13.54 5.00 15.80
CA ALA A 193 -12.48 4.04 15.59
C ALA A 193 -12.91 2.65 16.02
N ALA A 194 -12.28 1.62 15.45
CA ALA A 194 -12.48 0.24 15.86
C ALA A 194 -11.17 -0.55 15.77
N HIS A 195 -11.03 -1.52 16.67
CA HIS A 195 -9.90 -2.42 16.65
C HIS A 195 -10.07 -3.46 15.55
N LEU A 196 -9.06 -3.60 14.69
CA LEU A 196 -8.96 -4.65 13.69
C LEU A 196 -7.55 -5.24 13.73
N SER A 197 -7.43 -6.49 14.16
CA SER A 197 -6.14 -7.19 14.17
C SER A 197 -5.65 -7.45 12.74
N HIS A 198 -4.32 -7.54 12.59
CA HIS A 198 -3.75 -8.08 11.37
C HIS A 198 -4.22 -9.54 11.18
N ALA A 199 -4.40 -9.91 9.91
CA ALA A 199 -4.74 -11.26 9.51
C ALA A 199 -3.63 -11.85 8.63
N PHE A 200 -3.64 -13.17 8.49
CA PHE A 200 -2.73 -13.90 7.62
C PHE A 200 -3.50 -14.51 6.45
N ASP A 201 -2.99 -14.34 5.23
CA ASP A 201 -3.58 -14.95 4.03
C ASP A 201 -3.17 -16.41 3.91
N ARG A 202 -4.11 -17.32 4.24
CA ARG A 202 -3.87 -18.77 4.21
C ARG A 202 -3.48 -19.31 2.84
N ARG A 203 -3.77 -18.61 1.73
CA ARG A 203 -3.32 -18.99 0.37
C ARG A 203 -1.80 -18.97 0.22
N ILE A 204 -1.09 -18.34 1.15
CA ILE A 204 0.37 -18.39 1.21
C ILE A 204 0.82 -19.81 1.59
N CYS A 205 0.10 -20.50 2.48
CA CYS A 205 0.43 -21.87 2.87
C CYS A 205 0.37 -22.86 1.69
N ASP A 206 -0.57 -22.65 0.76
CA ASP A 206 -0.72 -23.52 -0.42
C ASP A 206 0.46 -23.40 -1.40
N ARG A 207 1.27 -22.35 -1.27
CA ARG A 207 2.45 -22.07 -2.11
C ARG A 207 3.76 -22.48 -1.44
N ILE A 208 3.73 -22.77 -0.15
CA ILE A 208 4.91 -23.18 0.61
C ILE A 208 4.92 -24.72 0.63
N PRO A 209 5.94 -25.38 0.05
CA PRO A 209 6.02 -26.83 0.10
C PRO A 209 6.08 -27.29 1.56
N SER A 210 5.29 -28.32 1.88
CA SER A 210 5.36 -28.96 3.19
C SER A 210 6.76 -29.59 3.34
N LEU A 211 7.54 -29.10 4.29
CA LEU A 211 8.82 -29.70 4.62
C LEU A 211 8.59 -31.01 5.38
N GLU A 212 9.15 -32.11 4.89
CA GLU A 212 9.08 -33.44 5.53
C GLU A 212 9.77 -33.45 6.90
N ALA A 213 10.71 -32.54 7.15
CA ALA A 213 11.40 -32.39 8.43
C ALA A 213 11.35 -30.93 8.92
N ARG A 214 10.82 -30.73 10.14
CA ARG A 214 11.00 -29.47 10.87
C ARG A 214 12.41 -29.45 11.45
N ILE A 215 13.30 -28.67 10.88
CA ILE A 215 14.61 -28.40 11.49
C ILE A 215 14.39 -27.30 12.55
N PRO A 216 14.62 -27.55 13.84
CA PRO A 216 14.49 -26.51 14.86
C PRO A 216 15.66 -25.53 14.69
N ARG A 217 15.43 -24.46 13.94
CA ARG A 217 16.34 -23.31 13.79
C ARG A 217 15.68 -22.08 14.40
N VAL A 218 16.47 -21.26 15.09
CA VAL A 218 16.03 -19.94 15.50
C VAL A 218 16.18 -19.03 14.28
N ALA A 219 15.12 -18.31 13.93
CA ALA A 219 15.13 -17.38 12.83
C ALA A 219 14.65 -16.00 13.29
N PHE A 220 15.35 -14.96 12.87
CA PHE A 220 14.89 -13.59 12.96
C PHE A 220 14.37 -13.15 11.59
N VAL A 221 13.12 -12.69 11.53
CA VAL A 221 12.51 -12.13 10.33
C VAL A 221 12.14 -10.68 10.61
N GLY A 222 12.85 -9.73 10.02
CA GLY A 222 12.60 -8.31 10.22
C GLY A 222 13.72 -7.40 9.76
N ASN A 223 13.50 -6.09 9.87
CA ASN A 223 14.51 -5.08 9.51
C ASN A 223 15.41 -4.75 10.71
N LEU A 224 16.69 -4.58 10.42
CA LEU A 224 17.70 -4.03 11.33
C LEU A 224 18.03 -2.61 10.88
N ALA A 225 18.09 -1.68 11.83
CA ALA A 225 18.33 -0.27 11.56
C ALA A 225 18.83 0.40 12.85
N PRO A 226 19.53 1.55 12.75
CA PRO A 226 20.13 2.21 13.91
C PRO A 226 19.14 2.56 15.04
N ASN A 227 17.88 2.81 14.70
CA ASN A 227 16.81 3.08 15.68
C ASN A 227 16.30 1.82 16.40
N TYR A 228 16.86 0.65 16.11
CA TYR A 228 16.56 -0.63 16.77
C TYR A 228 17.75 -1.14 17.60
N GLY A 229 18.46 -0.25 18.31
CA GLY A 229 19.65 -0.59 19.10
C GLY A 229 19.44 -1.76 20.07
N ASP A 230 18.35 -1.75 20.84
CA ASP A 230 18.05 -2.83 21.79
C ASP A 230 17.84 -4.19 21.09
N ARG A 231 17.22 -4.17 19.91
CA ARG A 231 17.03 -5.38 19.08
C ARG A 231 18.36 -5.90 18.58
N ILE A 232 19.21 -5.02 18.05
CA ILE A 232 20.53 -5.39 17.52
C ILE A 232 21.39 -5.99 18.64
N ALA A 233 21.46 -5.32 19.80
CA ALA A 233 22.20 -5.81 20.96
C ALA A 233 21.68 -7.16 21.47
N PHE A 234 20.35 -7.36 21.48
CA PHE A 234 19.75 -8.63 21.85
C PHE A 234 20.09 -9.75 20.86
N LEU A 235 19.99 -9.48 19.55
CA LEU A 235 20.28 -10.48 18.51
C LEU A 235 21.77 -10.84 18.46
N ASP A 236 22.67 -9.87 18.67
CA ASP A 236 24.13 -10.08 18.83
C ASP A 236 24.45 -10.95 20.07
N ALA A 237 23.83 -10.66 21.21
CA ALA A 237 24.03 -11.49 22.40
C ALA A 237 23.48 -12.91 22.21
N LEU A 238 22.35 -13.05 21.52
CA LEU A 238 21.70 -14.34 21.27
C LEU A 238 22.49 -15.20 20.27
N SER A 239 23.05 -14.60 19.21
CA SER A 239 23.79 -15.32 18.17
C SER A 239 25.03 -16.04 18.69
N ARG A 240 25.64 -15.55 19.79
CA ARG A 240 26.77 -16.20 20.48
C ARG A 240 26.39 -17.51 21.17
N HIS A 241 25.11 -17.74 21.43
CA HIS A 241 24.63 -18.91 22.18
C HIS A 241 23.85 -19.90 21.32
N VAL A 242 23.20 -19.42 20.26
CA VAL A 242 22.42 -20.25 19.33
C VAL A 242 22.63 -19.79 17.89
N PRO A 243 22.73 -20.71 16.91
CA PRO A 243 22.71 -20.34 15.50
C PRO A 243 21.37 -19.68 15.13
N ILE A 244 21.44 -18.46 14.58
CA ILE A 244 20.27 -17.69 14.13
C ILE A 244 20.35 -17.48 12.63
N ASP A 245 19.26 -17.78 11.92
CA ASP A 245 19.10 -17.36 10.52
C ASP A 245 18.46 -15.97 10.48
N PHE A 246 19.06 -15.05 9.73
CA PHE A 246 18.55 -13.68 9.58
C PHE A 246 17.87 -13.53 8.21
N TYR A 247 16.63 -13.07 8.22
CA TYR A 247 15.84 -12.75 7.03
C TYR A 247 15.34 -11.32 7.10
N GLY A 248 15.73 -10.48 6.15
CA GLY A 248 15.32 -9.08 6.07
C GLY A 248 16.45 -8.19 5.59
N HIS A 249 16.33 -6.89 5.83
CA HIS A 249 17.35 -5.91 5.45
C HIS A 249 18.08 -5.37 6.68
N GLY A 250 19.27 -4.82 6.45
CA GLY A 250 20.05 -4.13 7.50
C GLY A 250 21.13 -4.96 8.16
N GLU A 251 21.56 -6.07 7.54
CA GLU A 251 22.68 -6.89 8.03
C GLU A 251 23.96 -6.07 8.26
N GLN A 252 24.16 -5.00 7.47
CA GLN A 252 25.29 -4.08 7.62
C GLN A 252 25.30 -3.29 8.95
N TYR A 253 24.22 -3.36 9.73
CA TYR A 253 24.14 -2.76 11.07
C TYR A 253 24.45 -3.74 12.19
N LEU A 254 24.69 -5.02 11.88
CA LEU A 254 25.21 -5.98 12.85
C LEU A 254 26.72 -5.71 13.06
N PRO A 255 27.24 -5.93 14.28
CA PRO A 255 28.67 -5.90 14.52
C PRO A 255 29.42 -6.90 13.61
N GLU A 256 30.63 -6.56 13.18
CA GLU A 256 31.54 -7.53 12.57
C GLU A 256 32.06 -8.49 13.66
N ASP A 257 32.07 -9.79 13.36
CA ASP A 257 32.75 -10.82 14.16
C ASP A 257 34.25 -10.88 13.83
#